data_AF-X1E150-F1
#
_entry.id   AF-X1E150-F1
#
_cell.length_a   1.000
_cell.length_b   1.000
_cell.length_c   1.000
_cell.angle_alpha   90.00
_cell.angle_beta   90.00
_cell.angle_gamma   90.00
#
_symmetry.space_group_name_H-M   'P 1'
#
loop_
_entity.id
_entity.type
_entity.pdbx_description
1 polymer ?
#
loop_
_entity_poly.entity_id
_entity_poly.type
_entity_poly.pdbx_seq_one_letter_code
_entity_poly.pdbx_strand_id
1 'polypeptide(L)'
;DIMLDKKINNIASMGNIIIDSQLSAYILKDKANFKILLRCPLETRIKRMSDRDETNYKEKIDETLRREWSEARRFKKLYNIDLQDEKVIRELYNIIIDTEKLSIEEIVDNVVAEFKKS
;
A
#
# COMPACT_ATOMS: atom_id res chain seq x y z
N ASP A 1 -12.75 -0.12 9.92
CA ASP A 1 -13.03 -1.18 10.89
C ASP A 1 -12.53 -0.63 12.21
N ILE A 2 -13.43 -0.17 13.07
CA ILE A 2 -13.09 0.78 14.16
C ILE A 2 -12.00 0.22 15.08
N MET A 3 -12.00 -1.10 15.32
CA MET A 3 -11.00 -1.75 16.16
C MET A 3 -9.61 -1.77 15.50
N LEU A 4 -9.56 -2.02 14.18
CA LEU A 4 -8.32 -1.98 13.41
C LEU A 4 -7.73 -0.56 13.40
N ASP A 5 -8.59 0.44 13.16
CA ASP A 5 -8.18 1.84 13.11
C ASP A 5 -7.62 2.27 14.47
N LYS A 6 -8.26 1.86 15.57
CA LYS A 6 -7.76 2.10 16.94
C LYS A 6 -6.42 1.41 17.18
N LYS A 7 -6.26 0.17 16.74
CA LYS A 7 -4.98 -0.57 16.87
C LYS A 7 -3.84 0.11 16.12
N ILE A 8 -4.07 0.51 14.86
CA ILE A 8 -3.09 1.20 14.04
C ILE A 8 -2.71 2.55 14.67
N ASN A 9 -3.69 3.31 15.18
CA ASN A 9 -3.44 4.56 15.88
C ASN A 9 -2.61 4.40 17.15
N ASN A 10 -2.86 3.35 17.93
CA ASN A 10 -2.08 3.06 19.14
C ASN A 10 -0.63 2.68 18.79
N ILE A 11 -0.43 1.85 17.77
CA ILE A 11 0.92 1.47 17.32
C ILE A 11 1.66 2.72 16.80
N ALA A 12 1.01 3.56 15.99
CA ALA A 12 1.57 4.81 15.48
C ALA A 12 2.06 5.75 16.59
N SER A 13 1.44 5.71 17.78
CA SER A 13 1.85 6.54 18.91
C SER A 13 3.19 6.16 19.55
N MET A 14 3.73 4.98 19.25
CA MET A 14 5.04 4.56 19.72
C MET A 14 6.18 5.40 19.12
N GLY A 15 5.94 6.04 17.96
CA GLY A 15 6.93 6.82 17.23
C GLY A 15 8.04 5.95 16.64
N ASN A 16 8.80 6.50 15.67
CA ASN A 16 9.94 5.83 15.04
C ASN A 16 9.65 4.40 14.53
N ILE A 17 8.54 4.24 13.78
CA ILE A 17 8.13 2.96 13.21
C ILE A 17 7.72 3.10 11.75
N ILE A 18 7.74 1.96 11.05
CA ILE A 18 7.18 1.81 9.71
C ILE A 18 5.93 0.94 9.83
N ILE A 19 4.81 1.39 9.25
CA ILE A 19 3.55 0.65 9.23
C ILE A 19 3.24 0.24 7.80
N ASP A 20 3.42 -1.04 7.51
CA ASP A 20 2.91 -1.66 6.30
C ASP A 20 1.48 -2.17 6.53
N SER A 21 0.52 -1.50 5.89
CA SER A 21 -0.84 -2.02 5.77
C SER A 21 -1.56 -1.33 4.61
N GLN A 22 -2.60 -1.96 4.10
CA GLN A 22 -3.38 -1.43 2.98
C GLN A 22 -4.00 -0.05 3.27
N LEU A 23 -4.48 0.15 4.50
CA LEU A 23 -5.25 1.33 4.91
C LEU A 23 -4.43 2.37 5.68
N SER A 24 -3.18 2.07 6.05
CA SER A 24 -2.41 2.90 7.00
C SER A 24 -2.26 4.32 6.51
N ALA A 25 -1.99 4.52 5.21
CA ALA A 25 -1.83 5.86 4.64
C ALA A 25 -3.06 6.75 4.85
N TYR A 26 -4.28 6.18 4.73
CA TYR A 26 -5.50 6.92 4.99
C TYR A 26 -5.84 7.03 6.47
N ILE A 27 -5.76 5.94 7.22
CA ILE A 27 -6.05 5.92 8.66
C ILE A 27 -5.14 6.90 9.41
N LEU A 28 -3.90 7.03 8.97
CA LEU A 28 -2.88 7.91 9.56
C LEU A 28 -2.62 9.15 8.71
N LYS A 29 -3.55 9.56 7.84
CA LYS A 29 -3.32 10.68 6.90
C LYS A 29 -2.85 11.97 7.60
N ASP A 30 -3.32 12.20 8.83
CA ASP A 30 -3.04 13.37 9.67
C ASP A 30 -1.93 13.11 10.72
N LYS A 31 -1.36 11.90 10.78
CA LYS A 31 -0.35 11.48 11.79
C LYS A 31 0.96 10.99 11.18
N ALA A 32 0.90 10.33 10.03
CA ALA A 32 2.08 9.80 9.36
C ALA A 32 2.90 10.96 8.78
N ASN A 33 4.19 11.00 9.11
CA ASN A 33 5.11 11.99 8.57
C ASN A 33 5.39 11.78 7.08
N PHE A 34 5.35 10.52 6.63
CA PHE A 34 5.65 10.15 5.25
C PHE A 34 4.85 8.91 4.84
N LYS A 35 4.21 8.97 3.68
CA LYS A 35 3.31 7.94 3.13
C LYS A 35 3.82 7.49 1.76
N ILE A 36 4.02 6.19 1.60
CA ILE A 36 4.59 5.58 0.39
C ILE A 36 3.55 4.67 -0.24
N LEU A 37 3.40 4.75 -1.56
CA LEU A 37 2.66 3.76 -2.34
C LEU A 37 3.59 3.05 -3.31
N LEU A 38 3.66 1.73 -3.23
CA LEU A 38 4.33 0.90 -4.21
C LEU A 38 3.31 0.37 -5.21
N ARG A 39 3.51 0.65 -6.49
CA ARG A 39 2.67 0.16 -7.59
C ARG A 39 3.48 -0.76 -8.50
N CYS A 40 2.78 -1.69 -9.13
CA CYS A 40 3.34 -2.61 -10.10
C CYS A 40 2.19 -3.22 -10.92
N PRO A 41 2.36 -3.48 -12.23
CA PRO A 41 1.37 -4.18 -13.03
C PRO A 41 0.95 -5.52 -12.41
N LEU A 42 -0.34 -5.86 -12.53
CA LEU A 42 -0.92 -7.06 -11.93
C LEU A 42 -0.13 -8.32 -12.28
N GLU A 43 0.15 -8.55 -13.56
CA GLU A 43 0.86 -9.75 -14.04
C GLU A 43 2.23 -9.91 -13.38
N THR A 44 2.99 -8.81 -13.28
CA THR A 44 4.30 -8.80 -12.60
C THR A 44 4.17 -9.13 -11.12
N ARG A 45 3.15 -8.61 -10.43
CA ARG A 45 2.88 -8.96 -9.02
C ARG A 45 2.51 -10.42 -8.86
N ILE A 46 1.60 -10.93 -9.68
CA ILE A 46 1.16 -12.33 -9.61
C ILE A 46 2.33 -13.26 -9.87
N LYS A 47 3.17 -12.97 -10.87
CA LYS A 47 4.38 -13.76 -11.12
C LYS A 47 5.30 -13.80 -9.90
N ARG A 48 5.67 -12.63 -9.35
CA ARG A 48 6.52 -12.53 -8.14
C ARG A 48 5.93 -13.28 -6.95
N MET A 49 4.63 -13.16 -6.71
CA MET A 49 3.94 -13.84 -5.60
C MET A 49 3.86 -15.35 -5.82
N SER A 50 3.57 -15.80 -7.04
CA SER A 50 3.45 -17.22 -7.37
C SER A 50 4.80 -17.91 -7.26
N ASP A 51 5.86 -17.26 -7.74
CA ASP A 51 7.24 -17.75 -7.64
C ASP A 51 7.70 -17.82 -6.17
N ARG A 52 7.38 -16.80 -5.35
CA ARG A 52 7.77 -16.75 -3.93
C ARG A 52 7.00 -17.75 -3.07
N ASP A 53 5.69 -17.85 -3.28
CA ASP A 53 4.79 -18.63 -2.42
C ASP A 53 4.63 -20.08 -2.94
N GLU A 54 5.28 -20.44 -4.05
CA GLU A 54 5.16 -21.73 -4.75
C GLU A 54 3.70 -22.12 -5.07
N THR A 55 2.95 -21.15 -5.62
CA THR A 55 1.49 -21.30 -5.89
C THR A 55 1.16 -21.25 -7.37
N ASN A 56 -0.03 -21.74 -7.74
CA ASN A 56 -0.51 -21.68 -9.12
C ASN A 56 -0.83 -20.24 -9.54
N TYR A 57 -0.29 -19.80 -10.68
CA TYR A 57 -0.49 -18.46 -11.23
C TYR A 57 -1.97 -18.09 -11.41
N LYS A 58 -2.79 -19.00 -11.95
CA LYS A 58 -4.22 -18.74 -12.21
C LYS A 58 -5.03 -18.65 -10.93
N GLU A 59 -4.70 -19.46 -9.93
CA GLU A 59 -5.35 -19.35 -8.62
C GLU A 59 -4.94 -18.05 -7.92
N LYS A 60 -3.66 -17.67 -8.04
CA LYS A 60 -3.12 -16.45 -7.43
C LYS A 60 -3.70 -15.17 -8.02
N ILE A 61 -3.93 -15.12 -9.34
CA ILE A 61 -4.60 -13.97 -9.98
C ILE A 61 -6.05 -13.83 -9.49
N ASP A 62 -6.81 -14.93 -9.42
CA ASP A 62 -8.21 -14.91 -8.96
C ASP A 62 -8.31 -14.56 -7.47
N GLU A 63 -7.40 -15.07 -6.65
CA GLU A 63 -7.28 -14.71 -5.23
C GLU A 63 -7.00 -13.20 -5.08
N THR A 64 -6.02 -12.69 -5.82
CA THR A 64 -5.56 -11.29 -5.73
C THR A 64 -6.64 -10.31 -6.19
N LEU A 65 -7.29 -10.58 -7.34
CA LEU A 65 -8.36 -9.73 -7.84
C LEU A 65 -9.56 -9.69 -6.89
N ARG A 66 -9.95 -10.85 -6.32
CA ARG A 66 -11.03 -10.91 -5.33
C ARG A 66 -10.68 -10.13 -4.06
N ARG A 67 -9.44 -10.26 -3.58
CA ARG A 67 -8.91 -9.53 -2.43
C ARG A 67 -8.94 -8.02 -2.68
N GLU A 68 -8.35 -7.54 -3.79
CA GLU A 68 -8.29 -6.12 -4.13
C GLU A 68 -9.68 -5.51 -4.35
N TRP A 69 -10.61 -6.25 -4.97
CA TRP A 69 -12.00 -5.81 -5.11
C TRP A 69 -12.70 -5.66 -3.76
N SER A 70 -12.54 -6.65 -2.88
CA SER A 70 -13.09 -6.61 -1.52
C SER A 70 -12.53 -5.41 -0.73
N GLU A 71 -11.25 -5.13 -0.88
CA GLU A 71 -10.57 -3.99 -0.27
C GLU A 71 -11.09 -2.66 -0.80
N ALA A 72 -11.14 -2.47 -2.12
CA ALA A 72 -11.69 -1.24 -2.71
C ALA A 72 -13.14 -0.99 -2.25
N ARG A 73 -13.96 -2.04 -2.21
CA ARG A 73 -15.35 -1.95 -1.71
C ARG A 73 -15.38 -1.57 -0.22
N ARG A 74 -14.50 -2.14 0.59
CA ARG A 74 -14.39 -1.84 2.03
C ARG A 74 -13.97 -0.39 2.26
N PHE A 75 -13.00 0.13 1.51
CA PHE A 75 -12.55 1.52 1.62
C PHE A 75 -13.66 2.50 1.27
N LYS A 76 -14.33 2.27 0.14
CA LYS A 76 -15.44 3.12 -0.30
C LYS A 76 -16.57 3.14 0.72
N LYS A 77 -16.94 1.97 1.27
CA LYS A 77 -18.00 1.87 2.28
C LYS A 77 -17.65 2.55 3.61
N LEU A 78 -16.40 2.40 4.09
CA LEU A 78 -16.02 2.86 5.42
C LEU A 78 -15.57 4.32 5.46
N TYR A 79 -14.92 4.79 4.39
CA TYR A 79 -14.22 6.08 4.39
C TYR A 79 -14.62 6.98 3.22
N ASN A 80 -15.53 6.52 2.33
CA ASN A 80 -15.93 7.22 1.12
C ASN A 80 -14.75 7.60 0.20
N ILE A 81 -13.73 6.73 0.16
CA ILE A 81 -12.54 6.89 -0.69
C ILE A 81 -12.72 5.98 -1.90
N ASP A 82 -12.47 6.53 -3.09
CA ASP A 82 -12.30 5.72 -4.29
C ASP A 82 -10.81 5.49 -4.55
N LEU A 83 -10.35 4.25 -4.39
CA LEU A 83 -8.95 3.88 -4.65
C LEU A 83 -8.60 3.89 -6.14
N GLN A 84 -9.59 4.00 -7.02
CA GLN A 84 -9.39 4.14 -8.46
C GLN A 84 -9.26 5.61 -8.89
N ASP A 85 -9.51 6.57 -7.98
CA ASP A 85 -9.33 7.99 -8.26
C ASP A 85 -7.85 8.39 -8.07
N GLU A 86 -7.17 8.63 -9.19
CA GLU A 86 -5.77 9.03 -9.21
C GLU A 86 -5.50 10.35 -8.48
N LYS A 87 -6.47 11.27 -8.43
CA LYS A 87 -6.32 12.51 -7.67
C LYS A 87 -6.27 12.22 -6.17
N VAL A 88 -7.20 11.39 -5.69
CA VAL A 88 -7.24 10.96 -4.28
C VAL A 88 -5.94 10.26 -3.89
N ILE A 89 -5.42 9.40 -4.76
CA ILE A 89 -4.14 8.72 -4.50
C ILE A 89 -2.98 9.73 -4.46
N ARG A 90 -2.89 10.65 -5.43
CA ARG A 90 -1.81 11.66 -5.47
C ARG A 90 -1.82 12.60 -4.27
N GLU A 91 -3.00 12.94 -3.74
CA GLU A 91 -3.14 13.77 -2.54
C GLU A 91 -2.81 13.00 -1.25
N LEU A 92 -3.00 11.69 -1.25
CA LEU A 92 -2.81 10.87 -0.05
C LEU A 92 -1.35 10.55 0.24
N TYR A 93 -0.55 10.26 -0.79
CA TYR A 93 0.81 9.75 -0.67
C TYR A 93 1.87 10.82 -0.97
N ASN A 94 2.97 10.80 -0.22
CA ASN A 94 4.12 11.67 -0.47
C ASN A 94 4.91 11.20 -1.69
N ILE A 95 5.02 9.88 -1.89
CA ILE A 95 5.68 9.27 -3.03
C ILE A 95 4.90 8.05 -3.53
N ILE A 96 4.87 7.90 -4.85
CA ILE A 96 4.35 6.72 -5.55
C ILE A 96 5.48 6.16 -6.40
N ILE A 97 5.87 4.91 -6.16
CA ILE A 97 6.98 4.24 -6.87
C ILE A 97 6.42 3.11 -7.71
N ASP A 98 6.73 3.13 -9.02
CA ASP A 98 6.56 1.95 -9.87
C ASP A 98 7.73 0.99 -9.67
N THR A 99 7.43 -0.21 -9.20
CA THR A 99 8.39 -1.25 -8.84
C THR A 99 8.56 -2.31 -9.93
N GLU A 100 7.96 -2.13 -11.11
CA GLU A 100 8.05 -3.12 -12.20
C GLU A 100 9.51 -3.41 -12.60
N LYS A 101 10.32 -2.35 -12.77
CA LYS A 101 11.68 -2.44 -13.32
C LYS A 101 12.79 -2.12 -12.32
N LEU A 102 12.42 -1.85 -11.06
CA LEU A 102 13.39 -1.51 -10.02
C LEU A 102 13.75 -2.75 -9.21
N SER A 103 15.03 -2.83 -8.85
CA SER A 103 15.54 -3.70 -7.80
C SER A 103 15.06 -3.24 -6.42
N ILE A 104 15.22 -4.11 -5.41
CA ILE A 104 14.86 -3.77 -4.03
C ILE A 104 15.70 -2.60 -3.53
N GLU A 105 16.99 -2.61 -3.85
CA GLU A 105 17.96 -1.59 -3.48
C GLU A 105 17.57 -0.22 -4.08
N GLU A 106 17.23 -0.18 -5.36
CA GLU A 106 16.75 1.05 -6.00
C GLU A 106 15.45 1.57 -5.38
N ILE A 107 14.52 0.69 -5.00
CA ILE A 107 13.29 1.10 -4.31
C ILE A 107 13.62 1.71 -2.94
N VAL A 108 14.49 1.08 -2.17
CA VAL A 108 14.92 1.56 -0.85
C VAL A 108 15.62 2.91 -0.99
N ASP A 109 16.55 3.05 -1.94
CA ASP A 109 17.28 4.29 -2.17
C ASP A 109 16.34 5.44 -2.55
N ASN A 110 15.35 5.18 -3.41
CA ASN A 110 14.32 6.17 -3.76
C ASN A 110 13.49 6.60 -2.54
N VAL A 111 13.05 5.64 -1.72
CA VAL A 111 12.30 5.93 -0.49
C VAL A 111 13.13 6.78 0.47
N VAL A 112 14.38 6.41 0.72
CA VAL A 112 15.27 7.12 1.64
C VAL A 112 15.60 8.51 1.12
N ALA A 113 15.84 8.65 -0.19
CA ALA A 113 16.13 9.93 -0.81
C ALA A 113 14.96 10.91 -0.70
N GLU A 114 13.73 10.46 -0.93
CA GLU A 114 12.54 11.32 -0.78
C GLU A 114 12.21 11.62 0.68
N PHE A 115 12.35 10.64 1.59
CA PHE A 115 12.13 10.85 3.02
C PHE A 115 13.08 11.91 3.61
N LYS A 116 14.31 12.03 3.10
CA LYS A 116 15.27 13.06 3.55
C LYS A 116 14.93 14.47 3.06
N LYS A 117 14.04 14.62 2.08
CA LYS A 117 13.62 15.93 1.53
C LYS A 117 12.40 16.51 2.24
N SER A 118 11.60 15.66 2.90
CA SER A 118 10.41 16.04 3.67
C SER A 118 10.76 16.55 5.06
#